data_AF-A0A845QWJ0-F1
#
_entry.id   AF-A0A845QWJ0-F1
#
_cell.length_a   1.000
_cell.length_b   1.000
_cell.length_c   1.000
_cell.angle_alpha   90.00
_cell.angle_beta   90.00
_cell.angle_gamma   90.00
#
_symmetry.space_group_name_H-M   'P 1'
#
loop_
_entity.id
_entity.type
_entity.pdbx_description
1 polymer ?
#
loop_
_entity_poly.entity_id
_entity_poly.type
_entity_poly.pdbx_seq_one_letter_code
_entity_poly.pdbx_strand_id
1 'polypeptide(L)'
;MKVSIYENTMVTEVNDGQTVSLKTETGKTINCKKAICASHYPVDDPDKYYTNMDPEMSLATIYELDDEYPGGMYISHDDPRRTFRSVDVEGKKYMLVGGESHTLGTGTSDFERYKSIVDFAKETFGVKDVISYFSSHDYLTKDRMPFVGLSDPNRKNVYVVTGLSKWGLANSAISGKILADTIEEKDNPYKELFNPHREIPEIEEIQQEKSKEKPSSSTSKEKIDDLEK
;
A
#
# COMPACT_ATOMS: atom_id res chain seq x y z
N MET A 1 -16.86 -22.64 12.83
CA MET A 1 -16.95 -21.32 13.49
C MET A 1 -17.79 -20.42 12.59
N LYS A 2 -18.82 -19.74 13.09
CA LYS A 2 -19.68 -18.87 12.26
C LYS A 2 -19.26 -17.42 12.50
N VAL A 3 -18.70 -16.78 11.49
CA VAL A 3 -18.35 -15.35 11.51
C VAL A 3 -19.55 -14.58 10.94
N SER A 4 -19.99 -13.54 11.64
CA SER A 4 -21.00 -12.62 11.14
C SER A 4 -20.32 -11.47 10.40
N ILE A 5 -20.79 -11.16 9.20
CA ILE A 5 -20.31 -10.03 8.39
C ILE A 5 -21.43 -9.00 8.33
N TYR A 6 -21.09 -7.75 8.62
CA TYR A 6 -22.01 -6.61 8.57
C TYR A 6 -21.45 -5.59 7.58
N GLU A 7 -22.08 -5.48 6.42
CA GLU A 7 -21.74 -4.48 5.39
C GLU A 7 -22.51 -3.17 5.64
N ASN A 8 -22.10 -2.08 4.98
CA ASN A 8 -22.72 -0.75 5.12
C ASN A 8 -22.86 -0.31 6.59
N THR A 9 -21.84 -0.61 7.40
CA THR A 9 -21.79 -0.37 8.83
C THR A 9 -20.48 0.32 9.19
N MET A 10 -20.24 1.51 8.62
CA MET A 10 -19.00 2.24 8.88
C MET A 10 -18.94 2.64 10.35
N VAL A 11 -17.88 2.22 11.04
CA VAL A 11 -17.56 2.67 12.40
C VAL A 11 -16.89 4.04 12.32
N THR A 12 -17.30 4.97 13.16
CA THR A 12 -16.80 6.36 13.18
C THR A 12 -16.16 6.75 14.52
N GLU A 13 -16.48 6.03 15.60
CA GLU A 13 -15.89 6.27 16.91
C GLU A 13 -15.65 4.95 17.65
N VAL A 14 -14.53 4.88 18.36
CA VAL A 14 -14.13 3.74 19.19
C VAL A 14 -13.91 4.22 20.62
N ASN A 15 -14.63 3.62 21.58
CA ASN A 15 -14.54 3.96 22.99
C ASN A 15 -14.13 2.72 23.80
N ASP A 16 -12.99 2.79 24.49
CA ASP A 16 -12.51 1.71 25.39
C ASP A 16 -12.91 2.02 26.83
N GLY A 17 -14.00 1.39 27.30
CA GLY A 17 -14.53 1.52 28.66
C GLY A 17 -14.50 0.19 29.42
N GLN A 18 -15.55 -0.09 30.22
CA GLN A 18 -15.73 -1.43 30.80
C GLN A 18 -15.92 -2.51 29.71
N THR A 19 -16.54 -2.12 28.60
CA THR A 19 -16.60 -2.85 27.33
C THR A 19 -16.21 -1.90 26.21
N VAL A 20 -15.82 -2.43 25.07
CA VAL A 20 -15.59 -1.61 23.87
C VAL A 20 -16.93 -1.26 23.25
N SER A 21 -17.11 0.03 22.95
CA SER A 21 -18.28 0.57 22.26
C SER A 21 -17.86 1.20 20.94
N LEU A 22 -18.44 0.72 19.85
CA LEU A 22 -18.19 1.17 18.48
C LEU A 22 -19.43 1.91 17.98
N LYS A 23 -19.33 3.21 17.74
CA LYS A 23 -20.41 3.96 17.10
C LYS A 23 -20.28 3.88 15.59
N THR A 24 -21.41 3.76 14.93
CA THR A 24 -21.50 3.71 13.48
C THR A 24 -22.00 5.04 12.93
N GLU A 25 -21.76 5.31 11.65
CA GLU A 25 -22.25 6.50 10.94
C GLU A 25 -23.78 6.67 11.03
N THR A 26 -24.51 5.56 11.17
CA THR A 26 -25.97 5.54 11.30
C THR A 26 -26.48 5.86 12.71
N GLY A 27 -25.58 6.15 13.66
CA GLY A 27 -25.89 6.38 15.08
C GLY A 27 -26.11 5.10 15.90
N LYS A 28 -26.09 3.92 15.28
CA LYS A 28 -26.14 2.64 16.01
C LYS A 28 -24.82 2.37 16.72
N THR A 29 -24.89 1.63 17.83
CA THR A 29 -23.73 1.25 18.65
C THR A 29 -23.59 -0.26 18.72
N ILE A 30 -22.37 -0.75 18.53
CA ILE A 30 -21.99 -2.16 18.70
C ILE A 30 -21.14 -2.26 19.96
N ASN A 31 -21.49 -3.18 20.85
CA ASN A 31 -20.72 -3.44 22.07
C ASN A 31 -20.00 -4.79 21.97
N CYS A 32 -18.72 -4.82 22.35
CA CYS A 32 -17.91 -6.03 22.36
C CYS A 32 -16.89 -6.02 23.51
N LYS A 33 -16.26 -7.17 23.77
CA LYS A 33 -15.22 -7.28 24.80
C LYS A 33 -13.88 -6.75 24.32
N LYS A 34 -13.54 -6.99 23.05
CA LYS A 34 -12.29 -6.60 22.39
C LYS A 34 -12.61 -6.17 20.96
N ALA A 35 -11.87 -5.22 20.42
CA ALA A 35 -11.98 -4.76 19.03
C ALA A 35 -10.61 -4.72 18.36
N ILE A 36 -10.57 -5.04 17.07
CA ILE A 36 -9.38 -4.91 16.22
C ILE A 36 -9.71 -3.89 15.13
N CYS A 37 -8.91 -2.83 15.05
CA CYS A 37 -8.95 -1.86 13.98
C CYS A 37 -8.04 -2.32 12.84
N ALA A 38 -8.65 -2.81 11.75
CA ALA A 38 -7.97 -3.34 10.57
C ALA A 38 -8.43 -2.63 9.29
N SER A 39 -8.67 -1.32 9.38
CA SER A 39 -9.32 -0.48 8.35
C SER A 39 -8.33 0.20 7.40
N HIS A 40 -7.17 -0.40 7.14
CA HIS A 40 -6.02 0.20 6.45
C HIS A 40 -5.37 1.36 7.23
N TYR A 41 -6.06 2.48 7.39
CA TYR A 41 -5.73 3.50 8.39
C TYR A 41 -6.69 3.35 9.58
N PRO A 42 -6.24 3.47 10.84
CA PRO A 42 -7.11 3.30 11.99
C PRO A 42 -8.27 4.29 11.98
N VAL A 43 -9.51 3.82 12.22
CA VAL A 43 -10.72 4.66 12.30
C VAL A 43 -10.54 5.82 13.29
N ASP A 44 -9.85 5.55 14.39
CA ASP A 44 -9.40 6.51 15.37
C ASP A 44 -7.89 6.43 15.56
N ASP A 45 -7.25 7.56 15.81
CA ASP A 45 -5.78 7.66 15.88
C ASP A 45 -5.30 8.25 17.22
N PRO A 46 -5.50 7.53 18.34
CA PRO A 46 -5.14 8.01 19.66
C PRO A 46 -3.62 8.16 19.85
N ASP A 47 -2.83 7.29 19.22
CA ASP A 47 -1.36 7.22 19.34
C ASP A 47 -0.63 8.04 18.26
N LYS A 48 -1.36 8.84 17.48
CA LYS A 48 -0.80 9.73 16.43
C LYS A 48 0.02 8.96 15.39
N TYR A 49 -0.48 7.84 14.91
CA TYR A 49 0.08 7.06 13.81
C TYR A 49 0.40 7.92 12.58
N TYR A 50 -0.34 9.01 12.33
CA TYR A 50 -0.05 9.97 11.26
C TYR A 50 1.36 10.58 11.33
N THR A 51 1.99 10.61 12.50
CA THR A 51 3.34 11.16 12.68
C THR A 51 4.45 10.19 12.27
N ASN A 52 4.12 8.92 12.10
CA ASN A 52 5.06 7.82 11.86
C ASN A 52 4.73 7.03 10.58
N MET A 53 3.80 7.52 9.76
CA MET A 53 3.43 6.89 8.50
C MET A 53 3.34 7.91 7.38
N ASP A 54 3.94 7.59 6.24
CA ASP A 54 3.86 8.39 5.03
C ASP A 54 2.92 7.72 4.02
N PRO A 55 1.93 8.46 3.48
CA PRO A 55 1.03 7.92 2.47
C PRO A 55 1.69 7.93 1.08
N GLU A 56 1.74 6.76 0.45
CA GLU A 56 2.12 6.62 -0.95
C GLU A 56 0.97 6.11 -1.79
N MET A 57 0.93 6.56 -3.05
CA MET A 57 0.08 5.98 -4.08
C MET A 57 0.91 5.10 -5.02
N SER A 58 0.30 4.08 -5.59
CA SER A 58 0.88 3.32 -6.71
C SER A 58 -0.21 2.98 -7.70
N LEU A 59 0.15 2.87 -8.96
CA LEU A 59 -0.80 2.71 -10.05
C LEU A 59 -0.62 1.35 -10.70
N ALA A 60 -1.70 0.82 -11.27
CA ALA A 60 -1.67 -0.40 -12.06
C ALA A 60 -2.68 -0.39 -13.21
N THR A 61 -2.39 -1.16 -14.24
CA THR A 61 -3.22 -1.37 -15.42
C THR A 61 -3.38 -2.86 -15.70
N ILE A 62 -4.52 -3.23 -16.31
CA ILE A 62 -4.82 -4.61 -16.70
C ILE A 62 -4.96 -4.72 -18.22
N TYR A 63 -4.44 -5.82 -18.77
CA TYR A 63 -4.50 -6.18 -20.19
C TYR A 63 -4.93 -7.64 -20.35
N GLU A 64 -5.64 -7.95 -21.43
CA GLU A 64 -5.85 -9.34 -21.86
C GLU A 64 -4.60 -9.83 -22.60
N LEU A 65 -4.21 -11.08 -22.35
CA LEU A 65 -3.06 -11.70 -22.98
C LEU A 65 -3.51 -12.65 -24.09
N ASP A 66 -3.01 -12.41 -25.30
CA ASP A 66 -3.23 -13.30 -26.45
C ASP A 66 -2.28 -14.52 -26.42
N ASP A 67 -1.06 -14.32 -25.90
CA ASP A 67 0.02 -15.31 -25.88
C ASP A 67 0.24 -15.93 -24.50
N GLU A 68 0.95 -17.07 -24.47
CA GLU A 68 1.40 -17.69 -23.23
C GLU A 68 2.49 -16.85 -22.55
N TYR A 69 2.11 -16.14 -21.50
CA TYR A 69 3.05 -15.58 -20.52
C TYR A 69 3.63 -16.70 -19.64
N PRO A 70 4.96 -16.73 -19.37
CA PRO A 70 5.62 -17.78 -18.59
C PRO A 70 5.15 -17.92 -17.13
N GLY A 71 4.25 -17.03 -16.66
CA GLY A 71 3.70 -17.05 -15.32
C GLY A 71 4.56 -16.30 -14.31
N GLY A 72 4.17 -16.27 -13.04
CA GLY A 72 4.93 -15.63 -11.96
C GLY A 72 4.50 -14.21 -11.62
N MET A 73 5.11 -13.67 -10.55
CA MET A 73 4.92 -12.32 -10.03
C MET A 73 6.29 -11.69 -9.82
N TYR A 74 6.51 -10.54 -10.44
CA TYR A 74 7.82 -9.91 -10.52
C TYR A 74 7.79 -8.46 -10.08
N ILE A 75 8.96 -7.98 -9.64
CA ILE A 75 9.27 -6.58 -9.42
C ILE A 75 10.61 -6.30 -10.13
N SER A 76 10.69 -5.22 -10.90
CA SER A 76 11.91 -4.82 -11.59
C SER A 76 12.93 -4.22 -10.62
N HIS A 77 14.19 -4.31 -11.01
CA HIS A 77 15.27 -3.57 -10.35
C HIS A 77 15.37 -2.13 -10.88
N ASP A 78 14.92 -1.89 -12.11
CA ASP A 78 15.03 -0.61 -12.81
C ASP A 78 14.20 0.51 -12.16
N ASP A 79 14.58 1.76 -12.44
CA ASP A 79 13.81 2.96 -12.12
C ASP A 79 13.29 3.59 -13.42
N PRO A 80 11.96 3.77 -13.60
CA PRO A 80 10.89 3.53 -12.63
C PRO A 80 10.66 2.04 -12.34
N ARG A 81 10.43 1.71 -11.06
CA ARG A 81 10.06 0.34 -10.67
C ARG A 81 8.74 -0.09 -11.32
N ARG A 82 8.73 -1.33 -11.78
CA ARG A 82 7.59 -2.02 -12.38
C ARG A 82 7.29 -3.29 -11.61
N THR A 83 6.01 -3.56 -11.40
CA THR A 83 5.53 -4.86 -10.95
C THR A 83 4.70 -5.46 -12.05
N PHE A 84 4.74 -6.78 -12.22
CA PHE A 84 3.87 -7.43 -13.18
C PHE A 84 3.61 -8.89 -12.81
N ARG A 85 2.39 -9.34 -13.09
CA ARG A 85 1.96 -10.72 -12.85
C ARG A 85 0.83 -11.08 -13.78
N SER A 86 0.73 -12.37 -14.09
CA SER A 86 -0.47 -12.90 -14.72
C SER A 86 -1.56 -13.21 -13.71
N VAL A 87 -2.81 -13.15 -14.16
CA VAL A 87 -4.01 -13.58 -13.44
C VAL A 87 -4.87 -14.37 -14.42
N ASP A 88 -5.35 -15.53 -13.98
CA ASP A 88 -6.37 -16.30 -14.70
C ASP A 88 -7.73 -16.00 -14.08
N VAL A 89 -8.69 -15.59 -14.91
CA VAL A 89 -10.08 -15.38 -14.53
C VAL A 89 -10.95 -16.14 -15.50
N GLU A 90 -11.60 -17.20 -15.02
CA GLU A 90 -12.52 -18.03 -15.80
C GLU A 90 -11.88 -18.60 -17.09
N GLY A 91 -10.59 -18.93 -17.06
CA GLY A 91 -9.84 -19.49 -18.19
C GLY A 91 -9.32 -18.46 -19.18
N LYS A 92 -9.53 -17.16 -18.92
CA LYS A 92 -8.89 -16.06 -19.65
C LYS A 92 -7.68 -15.53 -18.89
N LYS A 93 -6.59 -15.28 -19.62
CA LYS A 93 -5.35 -14.76 -19.04
C LYS A 93 -5.29 -13.25 -19.15
N TYR A 94 -4.95 -12.63 -18.04
CA TYR A 94 -4.74 -11.20 -17.92
C TYR A 94 -3.33 -10.91 -17.41
N MET A 95 -2.78 -9.78 -17.81
CA MET A 95 -1.58 -9.19 -17.22
C MET A 95 -1.98 -8.01 -16.36
N LEU A 96 -1.54 -8.01 -15.11
CA LEU A 96 -1.53 -6.82 -14.26
C LEU A 96 -0.12 -6.24 -14.31
N VAL A 97 0.00 -4.96 -14.68
CA VAL A 97 1.26 -4.21 -14.64
C VAL A 97 1.09 -3.02 -13.71
N GLY A 98 1.97 -2.88 -12.73
CA GLY A 98 1.95 -1.78 -11.76
C GLY A 98 3.28 -1.05 -11.68
N GLY A 99 3.28 0.06 -10.94
CA GLY A 99 4.47 0.87 -10.72
C GLY A 99 4.10 2.31 -10.37
N GLU A 100 5.01 3.22 -10.68
CA GLU A 100 4.82 4.66 -10.46
C GLU A 100 4.46 4.97 -9.00
N SER A 101 5.14 4.32 -8.06
CA SER A 101 4.99 4.64 -6.64
C SER A 101 5.45 6.06 -6.36
N HIS A 102 4.63 6.85 -5.65
CA HIS A 102 4.94 8.24 -5.35
C HIS A 102 4.20 8.71 -4.09
N THR A 103 4.75 9.73 -3.44
CA THR A 103 4.09 10.39 -2.31
C THR A 103 2.78 11.03 -2.76
N LEU A 104 1.71 10.78 -2.00
CA LEU A 104 0.41 11.36 -2.29
C LEU A 104 0.45 12.88 -2.34
N GLY A 105 -0.23 13.47 -3.32
CA GLY A 105 -0.31 14.94 -3.49
C GLY A 105 0.95 15.59 -4.09
N THR A 106 1.90 14.80 -4.60
CA THR A 106 3.14 15.30 -5.20
C THR A 106 3.32 14.89 -6.67
N GLY A 107 3.96 15.76 -7.46
CA GLY A 107 4.54 15.41 -8.76
C GLY A 107 3.64 15.64 -9.98
N THR A 108 3.95 14.89 -11.04
CA THR A 108 3.33 14.90 -12.37
C THR A 108 1.93 14.31 -12.39
N SER A 109 1.19 14.54 -13.48
CA SER A 109 -0.21 14.09 -13.63
C SER A 109 -0.32 12.57 -13.54
N ASP A 110 -1.35 12.06 -12.85
CA ASP A 110 -1.67 10.63 -12.82
C ASP A 110 -1.81 10.05 -14.24
N PHE A 111 -2.27 10.87 -15.19
CA PHE A 111 -2.34 10.49 -16.60
C PHE A 111 -0.96 10.13 -17.18
N GLU A 112 0.07 10.93 -16.89
CA GLU A 112 1.43 10.67 -17.39
C GLU A 112 2.03 9.42 -16.76
N ARG A 113 1.74 9.18 -15.48
CA ARG A 113 2.15 7.96 -14.77
C ARG A 113 1.48 6.73 -15.36
N TYR A 114 0.16 6.77 -15.60
CA TYR A 114 -0.52 5.68 -16.29
C TYR A 114 0.04 5.46 -17.69
N LYS A 115 0.29 6.53 -18.45
CA LYS A 115 0.90 6.41 -19.78
C LYS A 115 2.26 5.68 -19.72
N SER A 116 3.10 6.03 -18.75
CA SER A 116 4.39 5.39 -18.49
C SER A 116 4.28 3.87 -18.26
N ILE A 117 3.26 3.43 -17.49
CA ILE A 117 2.96 2.00 -17.27
C ILE A 117 2.47 1.34 -18.57
N VAL A 118 1.61 2.03 -19.33
CA VAL A 118 1.04 1.52 -20.59
C VAL A 118 2.11 1.32 -21.66
N ASP A 119 3.01 2.30 -21.81
CA ASP A 119 4.11 2.21 -22.76
C ASP A 119 5.01 1.02 -22.41
N PHE A 120 5.40 0.88 -21.14
CA PHE A 120 6.19 -0.27 -20.67
C PHE A 120 5.51 -1.62 -20.96
N ALA A 121 4.21 -1.72 -20.68
CA ALA A 121 3.47 -2.96 -20.90
C ALA A 121 3.44 -3.33 -22.39
N LYS A 122 3.20 -2.35 -23.27
CA LYS A 122 3.20 -2.54 -24.73
C LYS A 122 4.56 -2.95 -25.26
N GLU A 123 5.61 -2.27 -24.83
CA GLU A 123 6.99 -2.53 -25.27
C GLU A 123 7.50 -3.90 -24.79
N THR A 124 7.16 -4.29 -23.56
CA THR A 124 7.69 -5.52 -22.93
C THR A 124 6.87 -6.76 -23.28
N PHE A 125 5.54 -6.63 -23.33
CA PHE A 125 4.64 -7.78 -23.43
C PHE A 125 3.79 -7.79 -24.69
N GLY A 126 3.88 -6.79 -25.56
CA GLY A 126 3.10 -6.73 -26.80
C GLY A 126 1.59 -6.63 -26.57
N VAL A 127 1.16 -6.21 -25.38
CA VAL A 127 -0.26 -6.10 -25.03
C VAL A 127 -0.96 -5.02 -25.85
N LYS A 128 -2.27 -5.18 -26.03
CA LYS A 128 -3.12 -4.26 -26.80
C LYS A 128 -3.65 -3.12 -25.93
N ASP A 129 -4.96 -3.10 -25.72
CA ASP A 129 -5.67 -2.04 -25.03
C ASP A 129 -5.72 -2.28 -23.53
N VAL A 130 -5.70 -1.18 -22.78
CA VAL A 130 -5.91 -1.22 -21.32
C VAL A 130 -7.38 -1.51 -21.06
N ILE A 131 -7.62 -2.52 -20.23
CA ILE A 131 -8.98 -2.92 -19.82
C ILE A 131 -9.43 -2.12 -18.60
N SER A 132 -8.51 -1.86 -17.67
CA SER A 132 -8.81 -1.14 -16.45
C SER A 132 -7.56 -0.47 -15.86
N TYR A 133 -7.81 0.59 -15.10
CA TYR A 133 -6.83 1.35 -14.35
C TYR A 133 -7.15 1.22 -12.86
N PHE A 134 -6.13 1.12 -12.02
CA PHE A 134 -6.25 1.02 -10.57
C PHE A 134 -5.23 1.92 -9.89
N SER A 135 -5.63 2.49 -8.76
CA SER A 135 -4.72 3.12 -7.80
C SER A 135 -4.81 2.40 -6.46
N SER A 136 -3.68 2.28 -5.78
CA SER A 136 -3.58 1.84 -4.40
C SER A 136 -3.08 2.98 -3.52
N HIS A 137 -3.40 2.89 -2.24
CA HIS A 137 -2.79 3.73 -1.21
C HIS A 137 -2.12 2.81 -0.20
N ASP A 138 -0.90 3.13 0.17
CA ASP A 138 -0.13 2.41 1.18
C ASP A 138 0.33 3.42 2.23
N TYR A 139 0.16 3.08 3.51
CA TYR A 139 0.79 3.80 4.61
C TYR A 139 2.09 3.10 4.97
N LEU A 140 3.21 3.77 4.70
CA LEU A 140 4.53 3.24 4.98
C LEU A 140 4.98 3.76 6.33
N THR A 141 5.27 2.86 7.26
CA THR A 141 5.92 3.25 8.51
C THR A 141 7.35 3.69 8.25
N LYS A 142 7.88 4.56 9.11
CA LYS A 142 9.27 5.05 9.02
C LYS A 142 10.31 3.94 9.01
N ASP A 143 10.09 2.89 9.80
CA ASP A 143 10.97 1.71 9.87
C ASP A 143 10.56 0.58 8.91
N ARG A 144 9.53 0.80 8.08
CA ARG A 144 8.93 -0.17 7.13
C ARG A 144 8.33 -1.42 7.78
N MET A 145 8.23 -1.46 9.11
CA MET A 145 7.57 -2.55 9.84
C MET A 145 6.12 -2.18 10.21
N PRO A 146 5.14 -3.08 10.08
CA PRO A 146 3.75 -2.79 10.48
C PRO A 146 3.59 -2.50 11.97
N PHE A 147 2.53 -1.79 12.33
CA PHE A 147 2.09 -1.64 13.73
C PHE A 147 1.00 -2.68 14.01
N VAL A 148 1.26 -3.61 14.94
CA VAL A 148 0.38 -4.72 15.31
C VAL A 148 0.36 -4.90 16.83
N GLY A 149 -0.74 -4.55 17.49
CA GLY A 149 -0.83 -4.65 18.95
C GLY A 149 -1.95 -3.80 19.53
N LEU A 150 -1.81 -3.38 20.79
CA LEU A 150 -2.73 -2.42 21.41
C LEU A 150 -2.68 -1.09 20.65
N SER A 151 -3.83 -0.44 20.47
CA SER A 151 -3.91 0.79 19.67
C SER A 151 -3.42 2.04 20.41
N ASP A 152 -3.24 1.96 21.72
CA ASP A 152 -2.77 3.04 22.59
C ASP A 152 -2.28 2.41 23.91
N PRO A 153 -1.21 2.91 24.56
CA PRO A 153 -0.69 2.32 25.80
C PRO A 153 -1.67 2.37 26.99
N ASN A 154 -2.65 3.29 26.97
CA ASN A 154 -3.66 3.45 28.01
C ASN A 154 -4.92 2.61 27.74
N ARG A 155 -5.04 2.03 26.53
CA ARG A 155 -6.14 1.14 26.17
C ARG A 155 -5.84 -0.30 26.57
N LYS A 156 -6.90 -1.07 26.79
CA LYS A 156 -6.85 -2.46 27.26
C LYS A 156 -7.45 -3.44 26.26
N ASN A 157 -8.44 -2.99 25.48
CA ASN A 157 -9.28 -3.89 24.68
C ASN A 157 -9.35 -3.54 23.20
N VAL A 158 -8.69 -2.48 22.78
CA VAL A 158 -8.65 -2.05 21.37
C VAL A 158 -7.26 -2.30 20.82
N TYR A 159 -7.23 -3.06 19.75
CA TYR A 159 -6.02 -3.44 19.02
C TYR A 159 -6.02 -2.81 17.63
N VAL A 160 -4.87 -2.72 17.01
CA VAL A 160 -4.68 -2.18 15.67
C VAL A 160 -3.80 -3.09 14.83
N VAL A 161 -4.06 -3.12 13.53
CA VAL A 161 -3.13 -3.52 12.49
C VAL A 161 -3.13 -2.45 11.40
N THR A 162 -2.02 -1.75 11.24
CA THR A 162 -1.85 -0.66 10.27
C THR A 162 -0.40 -0.56 9.80
N GLY A 163 -0.11 0.33 8.85
CA GLY A 163 1.25 0.57 8.39
C GLY A 163 1.84 -0.62 7.63
N LEU A 164 0.98 -1.41 6.98
CA LEU A 164 1.36 -2.65 6.29
C LEU A 164 2.33 -2.41 5.12
N SER A 165 2.56 -1.14 4.75
CA SER A 165 3.45 -0.72 3.66
C SER A 165 3.08 -1.46 2.36
N LYS A 166 4.03 -1.64 1.44
CA LYS A 166 3.81 -2.35 0.17
C LYS A 166 3.62 -3.87 0.30
N TRP A 167 3.66 -4.41 1.52
CA TRP A 167 3.77 -5.87 1.78
C TRP A 167 2.60 -6.43 2.59
N GLY A 168 1.42 -5.80 2.52
CA GLY A 168 0.24 -6.19 3.31
C GLY A 168 -0.18 -7.64 3.17
N LEU A 169 -0.05 -8.27 1.99
CA LEU A 169 -0.36 -9.70 1.82
C LEU A 169 0.55 -10.59 2.68
N ALA A 170 1.86 -10.32 2.72
CA ALA A 170 2.80 -11.07 3.55
C ALA A 170 2.64 -10.71 5.05
N ASN A 171 2.56 -9.40 5.33
CA ASN A 171 2.50 -8.88 6.69
C ASN A 171 1.18 -9.20 7.40
N SER A 172 0.07 -9.39 6.68
CA SER A 172 -1.23 -9.73 7.27
C SER A 172 -1.24 -11.08 7.98
N ALA A 173 -0.54 -12.08 7.43
CA ALA A 173 -0.49 -13.42 8.01
C ALA A 173 0.16 -13.41 9.39
N ILE A 174 1.32 -12.76 9.53
CA ILE A 174 2.00 -12.62 10.81
C ILE A 174 1.22 -11.71 11.78
N SER A 175 0.61 -10.65 11.26
CA SER A 175 -0.21 -9.73 12.07
C SER A 175 -1.40 -10.43 12.70
N GLY A 176 -2.10 -11.26 11.92
CA GLY A 176 -3.22 -12.08 12.42
C GLY A 176 -2.78 -13.04 13.51
N LYS A 177 -1.61 -13.67 13.37
CA LYS A 177 -1.04 -14.54 14.40
C LYS A 177 -0.69 -13.77 15.68
N ILE A 178 -0.03 -12.63 15.58
CA ILE A 178 0.34 -11.79 16.72
C ILE A 178 -0.91 -11.35 17.48
N LEU A 179 -1.94 -10.86 16.77
CA LEU A 179 -3.19 -10.42 17.39
C LEU A 179 -3.94 -11.57 18.05
N ALA A 180 -4.02 -12.74 17.40
CA ALA A 180 -4.65 -13.92 17.98
C ALA A 180 -3.95 -14.35 19.27
N ASP A 181 -2.62 -14.53 19.23
CA ASP A 181 -1.83 -14.91 20.40
C ASP A 181 -1.96 -13.86 21.52
N THR A 182 -1.91 -12.56 21.19
CA THR A 182 -2.08 -11.47 22.16
C THR A 182 -3.48 -11.48 22.80
N ILE A 183 -4.53 -11.71 22.02
CA ILE A 183 -5.92 -11.74 22.51
C ILE A 183 -6.17 -12.97 23.38
N GLU A 184 -5.54 -14.09 23.07
CA GLU A 184 -5.59 -15.35 23.82
C GLU A 184 -4.58 -15.41 24.97
N GLU A 185 -3.86 -14.32 25.24
CA GLU A 185 -2.86 -14.22 26.31
C GLU A 185 -1.73 -15.25 26.20
N LYS A 186 -1.38 -15.60 24.96
CA LYS A 186 -0.24 -16.46 24.61
C LYS A 186 0.99 -15.62 24.33
N ASP A 187 2.15 -16.15 24.70
CA ASP A 187 3.42 -15.52 24.34
C ASP A 187 3.67 -15.61 22.83
N ASN A 188 4.27 -14.58 22.25
CA ASN A 188 4.60 -14.52 20.84
C ASN A 188 5.94 -13.80 20.65
N PRO A 189 6.96 -14.47 20.05
CA PRO A 189 8.31 -13.92 19.95
C PRO A 189 8.42 -12.69 19.04
N TYR A 190 7.42 -12.42 18.21
CA TYR A 190 7.39 -11.29 17.29
C TYR A 190 6.65 -10.07 17.85
N LYS A 191 5.98 -10.20 19.00
CA LYS A 191 5.12 -9.15 19.57
C LYS A 191 5.84 -7.81 19.72
N GLU A 192 7.06 -7.81 20.26
CA GLU A 192 7.81 -6.56 20.50
C GLU A 192 8.27 -5.89 19.20
N LEU A 193 8.65 -6.67 18.20
CA LEU A 193 9.09 -6.15 16.90
C LEU A 193 7.96 -5.43 16.15
N PHE A 194 6.72 -5.89 16.29
CA PHE A 194 5.56 -5.29 15.63
C PHE A 194 4.77 -4.36 16.55
N ASN A 195 5.17 -4.22 17.82
CA ASN A 195 4.47 -3.41 18.79
C ASN A 195 4.25 -1.98 18.24
N PRO A 196 3.01 -1.44 18.24
CA PRO A 196 2.73 -0.09 17.79
C PRO A 196 3.53 0.99 18.52
N HIS A 197 3.96 0.70 19.75
CA HIS A 197 4.69 1.61 20.62
C HIS A 197 6.19 1.27 20.73
N ARG A 198 6.72 0.49 19.78
CA ARG A 198 8.16 0.20 19.72
C ARG A 198 8.95 1.47 19.44
N GLU A 199 10.24 1.44 19.79
CA GLU A 199 11.18 2.45 19.35
C GLU A 199 11.38 2.33 17.83
N ILE A 200 11.13 3.42 17.12
CA ILE A 200 11.30 3.48 15.67
C ILE A 200 12.72 4.01 15.41
N PRO A 201 13.63 3.19 14.85
CA PRO A 201 14.95 3.67 14.50
C PRO A 201 14.86 4.75 13.42
N GLU A 202 15.72 5.75 13.49
CA GLU A 202 15.96 6.64 12.35
C GLU A 202 16.64 5.81 11.25
N ILE A 203 15.87 5.40 10.25
CA ILE A 203 16.44 4.82 9.04
C ILE A 203 16.84 5.99 8.15
N GLU A 204 18.15 6.22 8.01
CA GLU A 204 18.65 7.06 6.92
C GLU A 204 18.16 6.44 5.61
N GLU A 205 17.40 7.21 4.82
CA GLU A 205 17.04 6.79 3.47
C GLU A 205 18.34 6.46 2.74
N ILE A 206 18.53 5.18 2.40
CA ILE A 206 19.53 4.79 1.42
C ILE A 206 19.06 5.44 0.12
N GLN A 207 19.61 6.62 -0.18
CA GLN A 207 19.46 7.25 -1.47
C GLN A 207 19.96 6.23 -2.48
N GLN A 208 19.04 5.57 -3.18
CA GLN A 208 19.38 4.97 -4.45
C GLN A 208 19.99 6.11 -5.26
N GLU A 209 21.28 5.97 -5.59
CA GLU A 209 22.02 6.97 -6.35
C GLU A 209 21.19 7.33 -7.57
N LYS A 210 20.54 8.50 -7.53
CA LYS A 210 20.01 9.12 -8.74
C LYS A 210 21.22 9.33 -9.63
N SER A 211 21.41 8.46 -10.60
CA SER A 211 22.47 8.54 -11.59
C SER A 211 22.41 9.93 -12.22
N LYS A 212 23.29 10.82 -11.76
CA LYS A 212 23.61 12.09 -12.39
C LYS A 212 24.41 11.81 -13.65
N GLU A 213 23.79 11.21 -14.66
CA GLU A 213 24.24 11.43 -16.03
C GLU A 213 23.39 12.55 -16.60
N LYS A 214 23.89 13.79 -16.42
CA LYS A 214 23.52 14.87 -17.33
C LYS A 214 23.90 14.39 -18.73
N PRO A 215 23.00 14.44 -19.73
CA PRO A 215 23.45 14.34 -21.10
C PRO A 215 24.44 15.48 -21.35
N SER A 216 25.66 15.16 -21.75
CA SER A 216 26.61 16.15 -22.22
C SER A 216 26.03 16.77 -23.49
N SER A 217 25.38 17.92 -23.37
CA SER A 217 25.04 18.74 -24.53
C SER A 217 26.34 19.33 -25.09
N SER A 218 27.02 18.59 -25.95
CA SER A 218 27.98 19.19 -26.87
C SER A 218 27.20 19.94 -27.93
N THR A 219 27.33 21.27 -27.86
CA THR A 219 26.82 22.26 -28.78
C THR A 219 27.18 21.96 -30.24
N SER A 220 26.18 21.87 -31.12
CA SER A 220 26.30 22.27 -32.52
C SER A 220 25.20 23.29 -32.81
N LYS A 221 25.60 24.57 -32.81
CA LYS A 221 24.80 25.68 -33.32
C LYS A 221 24.73 25.54 -34.84
N GLU A 222 23.61 25.07 -35.38
CA GLU A 222 23.23 25.37 -36.75
C GLU A 222 22.14 26.44 -36.75
N LYS A 223 22.38 27.47 -37.56
CA LYS A 223 21.54 28.66 -37.74
C LYS A 223 20.23 28.26 -38.40
N ILE A 224 19.12 28.70 -37.80
CA ILE A 224 17.83 28.80 -38.50
C ILE A 224 17.71 30.27 -38.90
N ASP A 225 18.05 30.56 -40.15
CA ASP A 225 17.52 31.69 -40.89
C ASP A 225 16.67 31.11 -42.03
N ASP A 226 15.57 31.79 -42.34
CA ASP A 226 14.59 31.55 -43.40
C ASP A 226 13.49 30.52 -43.12
N LEU A 227 12.31 31.05 -42.74
CA LEU A 227 11.01 30.68 -43.31
C LEU A 227 9.95 31.75 -42.91
N GLU A 228 10.16 32.98 -43.37
CA GLU A 228 9.04 33.86 -43.72
C GLU A 228 8.87 33.81 -45.24
N LYS A 229 7.87 33.04 -45.70
CA LYS A 229 7.03 33.29 -46.88
C LYS A 229 5.94 32.24 -47.00
#